data_AF-A0A2D4SCN3-F1
#
_entry.id   AF-A0A2D4SCN3-F1
#
_cell.length_a   1.000
_cell.length_b   1.000
_cell.length_c   1.000
_cell.angle_alpha   90.00
_cell.angle_beta   90.00
_cell.angle_gamma   90.00
#
_symmetry.space_group_name_H-M   'P 1'
#
loop_
_entity.id
_entity.type
_entity.pdbx_description
1 polymer ?
#
loop_
_entity_poly.entity_id
_entity_poly.type
_entity_poly.pdbx_seq_one_letter_code
_entity_poly.pdbx_strand_id
1 'polypeptide(L)'
;MNAETSLSDRLVDLETRFDAVSPAQARELQTGGATLIDVRETAEHAQGLPAGAHALSRGLLESGIADIAPSRQADLLLICGSGARSLLACESLRQLGYEQLRSVRGGFRAWTDAGLPWALPESDDPALNARYARQVQLPEIGPEGQRKLARARVLLVGAGGLGSPAALYLAGAGVGTLTLVDADRVDRSNLHRQVLHDDAGLDRPKTDSARDRLAALNPDIHIRTHETRLTRHNIETLFAGQDLIIDGSDNFPTRYLVNDACQKLGLTLISAAVQGFEGQLSVFEPGGPCYRCLFAEPPPPELAPSCAEAGVAGMVPGVMGVLQALEALKLLVGFGEPLRGRLIIFDARRSTFRQLRMKRDPDCAYCDPDEPFPGYVDYDHFCAQAPA
;
A
#
# COMPACT_ATOMS: atom_id res chain seq x y z
N MET A 1 18.02 30.72 -46.41
CA MET A 1 18.83 29.59 -45.90
C MET A 1 19.15 29.91 -44.44
N ASN A 2 18.29 29.52 -43.51
CA ASN A 2 18.58 29.63 -42.09
C ASN A 2 18.92 28.22 -41.60
N ALA A 3 20.16 28.03 -41.15
CA ALA A 3 20.57 26.78 -40.53
C ALA A 3 19.78 26.59 -39.24
N GLU A 4 18.97 25.54 -39.16
CA GLU A 4 18.35 25.10 -37.91
C GLU A 4 19.48 24.69 -36.96
N THR A 5 19.81 25.54 -36.00
CA THR A 5 20.78 25.22 -34.94
C THR A 5 20.23 24.03 -34.16
N SER A 6 20.97 22.93 -34.12
CA SER A 6 20.48 21.72 -33.44
C SER A 6 20.31 22.00 -31.95
N LEU A 7 19.37 21.30 -31.30
CA LEU A 7 19.14 21.44 -29.85
C LEU A 7 20.42 21.19 -29.03
N SER A 8 21.29 20.31 -29.53
CA SER A 8 22.60 20.00 -28.95
C SER A 8 23.55 21.19 -29.02
N ASP A 9 23.62 21.88 -30.16
CA ASP A 9 24.46 23.07 -30.33
C ASP A 9 23.98 24.22 -29.44
N ARG A 10 22.65 24.36 -29.29
CA ARG A 10 22.05 25.33 -28.36
C ARG A 10 22.41 25.04 -26.91
N LEU A 11 22.43 23.79 -26.47
CA LEU A 11 22.79 23.44 -25.09
C LEU A 11 24.26 23.73 -24.80
N VAL A 12 25.16 23.48 -25.75
CA VAL A 12 26.58 23.82 -25.62
C VAL A 12 26.82 25.34 -25.54
N ASP A 13 26.11 26.13 -26.34
CA ASP A 13 26.11 27.60 -26.21
C ASP A 13 25.61 28.04 -24.82
N LEU A 14 24.54 27.44 -24.32
CA LEU A 14 24.01 27.78 -23.00
C LEU A 14 24.97 27.38 -21.87
N GLU A 15 25.66 26.24 -21.97
CA GLU A 15 26.68 25.83 -20.99
C GLU A 15 27.87 26.80 -20.91
N THR A 16 28.19 27.51 -21.99
CA THR A 16 29.25 28.54 -21.98
C THR A 16 28.74 29.92 -21.55
N ARG A 17 27.45 30.22 -21.75
CA ARG A 17 26.82 31.51 -21.39
C ARG A 17 26.35 31.59 -19.94
N PHE A 18 26.13 30.47 -19.29
CA PHE A 18 25.74 30.37 -17.89
C PHE A 18 26.80 29.62 -17.11
N ASP A 19 27.15 30.11 -15.92
CA ASP A 19 28.14 29.45 -15.06
C ASP A 19 27.63 28.07 -14.63
N ALA A 20 28.10 27.02 -15.31
CA ALA A 20 27.77 25.64 -14.99
C ALA A 20 28.69 25.13 -13.87
N VAL A 21 28.16 25.10 -12.65
CA VAL A 21 28.87 24.68 -11.43
C VAL A 21 28.72 23.17 -11.17
N SER A 22 29.72 22.57 -10.54
CA SER A 22 29.61 21.18 -10.06
C SER A 22 28.62 21.08 -8.88
N PRO A 23 28.10 19.87 -8.56
CA PRO A 23 27.23 19.68 -7.40
C PRO A 23 27.86 20.13 -6.06
N ALA A 24 29.15 19.86 -5.85
CA ALA A 24 29.86 20.28 -4.63
C ALA A 24 29.94 21.80 -4.50
N GLN A 25 30.28 22.50 -5.58
CA GLN A 25 30.29 23.97 -5.62
C GLN A 25 28.90 24.56 -5.44
N ALA A 26 27.87 23.94 -6.06
CA ALA A 26 26.50 24.35 -5.87
C ALA A 26 26.07 24.22 -4.39
N ARG A 27 26.51 23.16 -3.69
CA ARG A 27 26.26 23.01 -2.25
C ARG A 27 26.99 24.08 -1.43
N GLU A 28 28.24 24.38 -1.72
CA GLU A 28 28.99 25.46 -1.04
C GLU A 28 28.30 26.81 -1.20
N LEU A 29 27.90 27.15 -2.44
CA LEU A 29 27.16 28.37 -2.74
C LEU A 29 25.80 28.40 -2.04
N GLN A 30 25.08 27.28 -1.99
CA GLN A 30 23.82 27.16 -1.26
C GLN A 30 24.03 27.42 0.24
N THR A 31 25.07 26.84 0.85
CA THR A 31 25.40 27.11 2.26
C THR A 31 25.87 28.55 2.50
N GLY A 32 26.39 29.21 1.46
CA GLY A 32 26.75 30.64 1.46
C GLY A 32 25.57 31.58 1.24
N GLY A 33 24.35 31.07 1.04
CA GLY A 33 23.11 31.86 0.91
C GLY A 33 22.52 31.92 -0.49
N ALA A 34 23.08 31.23 -1.49
CA ALA A 34 22.45 31.11 -2.80
C ALA A 34 21.18 30.25 -2.74
N THR A 35 20.14 30.64 -3.50
CA THR A 35 18.87 29.92 -3.53
C THR A 35 18.91 28.81 -4.56
N LEU A 36 18.80 27.56 -4.11
CA LEU A 36 18.74 26.39 -4.99
C LEU A 36 17.30 26.07 -5.35
N ILE A 37 17.00 25.99 -6.66
CA ILE A 37 15.67 25.71 -7.19
C ILE A 37 15.74 24.47 -8.06
N ASP A 38 14.92 23.48 -7.72
CA ASP A 38 14.76 22.25 -8.48
C ASP A 38 13.64 22.42 -9.51
N VAL A 39 14.03 22.47 -10.79
CA VAL A 39 13.11 22.69 -11.92
C VAL A 39 12.59 21.39 -12.55
N ARG A 40 12.78 20.24 -11.89
CA ARG A 40 12.15 18.97 -12.29
C ARG A 40 10.63 19.02 -12.12
N GLU A 41 9.94 18.05 -12.70
CA GLU A 41 8.48 17.97 -12.57
C GLU A 41 8.07 17.45 -11.18
N THR A 42 6.84 17.72 -10.76
CA THR A 42 6.33 17.37 -9.42
C THR A 42 6.50 15.88 -9.08
N ALA A 43 6.35 14.99 -10.07
CA ALA A 43 6.55 13.55 -9.90
C ALA A 43 8.01 13.16 -9.59
N GLU A 44 8.98 13.95 -10.07
CA GLU A 44 10.40 13.77 -9.77
C GLU A 44 10.75 14.37 -8.39
N HIS A 45 10.13 15.50 -8.00
CA HIS A 45 10.29 16.08 -6.66
C HIS A 45 9.82 15.14 -5.56
N ALA A 46 8.72 14.41 -5.80
CA ALA A 46 8.20 13.39 -4.89
C ALA A 46 9.20 12.26 -4.60
N GLN A 47 10.21 12.06 -5.46
CA GLN A 47 11.26 11.05 -5.28
C GLN A 47 12.49 11.60 -4.55
N GLY A 48 12.50 12.88 -4.19
CA GLY A 48 13.57 13.52 -3.45
C GLY A 48 14.00 14.83 -4.08
N LEU A 49 14.50 15.73 -3.24
CA LEU A 49 15.00 17.06 -3.56
C LEU A 49 16.37 17.26 -2.89
N PRO A 50 17.30 18.00 -3.49
CA PRO A 50 18.49 18.45 -2.78
C PRO A 50 18.11 19.14 -1.46
N ALA A 51 18.85 18.88 -0.38
CA ALA A 51 18.47 19.37 0.93
C ALA A 51 18.45 20.92 0.96
N GLY A 52 17.30 21.50 1.30
CA GLY A 52 17.10 22.96 1.30
C GLY A 52 16.89 23.58 -0.08
N ALA A 53 16.55 22.79 -1.10
CA ALA A 53 16.12 23.31 -2.40
C ALA A 53 14.63 23.64 -2.41
N HIS A 54 14.25 24.66 -3.16
CA HIS A 54 12.85 24.97 -3.47
C HIS A 54 12.38 24.17 -4.68
N ALA A 55 11.23 23.53 -4.57
CA ALA A 55 10.59 22.85 -5.69
C ALA A 55 9.78 23.84 -6.54
N LEU A 56 10.18 24.04 -7.81
CA LEU A 56 9.42 24.85 -8.76
C LEU A 56 9.54 24.26 -10.16
N SER A 57 8.54 23.48 -10.58
CA SER A 57 8.59 22.78 -11.87
C SER A 57 8.76 23.72 -13.05
N ARG A 58 9.46 23.25 -14.09
CA ARG A 58 9.84 24.10 -15.23
C ARG A 58 8.65 24.83 -15.85
N GLY A 59 7.48 24.18 -15.98
CA GLY A 59 6.28 24.81 -16.56
C GLY A 59 5.65 25.94 -15.73
N LEU A 60 6.03 26.07 -14.46
CA LEU A 60 5.56 27.11 -13.53
C LEU A 60 6.64 28.14 -13.21
N LEU A 61 7.82 28.03 -13.82
CA LEU A 61 8.99 28.82 -13.44
C LEU A 61 8.73 30.33 -13.60
N GLU A 62 8.23 30.75 -14.76
CA GLU A 62 8.00 32.16 -15.09
C GLU A 62 6.93 32.81 -14.21
N SER A 63 5.93 32.04 -13.76
CA SER A 63 4.85 32.52 -12.91
C SER A 63 5.15 32.43 -11.41
N GLY A 64 5.99 31.49 -10.98
CA GLY A 64 6.25 31.20 -9.55
C GLY A 64 7.58 31.72 -9.01
N ILE A 65 8.52 32.14 -9.86
CA ILE A 65 9.88 32.53 -9.40
C ILE A 65 9.87 33.74 -8.46
N ALA A 66 8.91 34.66 -8.61
CA ALA A 66 8.83 35.87 -7.78
C ALA A 66 8.54 35.56 -6.30
N ASP A 67 7.84 34.45 -6.01
CA ASP A 67 7.52 34.04 -4.63
C ASP A 67 8.74 33.47 -3.91
N ILE A 68 9.64 32.83 -4.65
CA ILE A 68 10.87 32.23 -4.11
C ILE A 68 12.02 33.25 -4.08
N ALA A 69 12.18 34.01 -5.16
CA ALA A 69 13.26 34.97 -5.33
C ALA A 69 12.71 36.31 -5.85
N PRO A 70 12.20 37.18 -4.94
CA PRO A 70 11.62 38.46 -5.32
C PRO A 70 12.63 39.44 -5.93
N SER A 71 13.90 39.36 -5.52
CA SER A 71 14.98 40.22 -6.01
C SER A 71 15.60 39.66 -7.29
N ARG A 72 15.73 40.52 -8.31
CA ARG A 72 16.42 40.18 -9.57
C ARG A 72 17.94 39.98 -9.42
N GLN A 73 18.50 40.45 -8.31
CA GLN A 73 19.91 40.26 -7.95
C GLN A 73 20.16 39.03 -7.08
N ALA A 74 19.10 38.27 -6.73
CA ALA A 74 19.23 37.04 -5.98
C ALA A 74 20.17 36.06 -6.70
N ASP A 75 21.03 35.40 -5.93
CA ASP A 75 21.94 34.39 -6.45
C ASP A 75 21.20 33.05 -6.58
N LEU A 76 20.95 32.61 -7.82
CA LEU A 76 20.10 31.47 -8.13
C LEU A 76 20.90 30.31 -8.72
N LEU A 77 20.72 29.14 -8.11
CA LEU A 77 21.22 27.86 -8.58
C LEU A 77 20.02 27.05 -9.11
N LEU A 78 20.06 26.63 -10.37
CA LEU A 78 19.02 25.78 -10.95
C LEU A 78 19.52 24.36 -11.14
N ILE A 79 18.73 23.38 -10.71
CA ILE A 79 19.01 21.95 -10.86
C ILE A 79 17.84 21.25 -11.52
N CYS A 80 18.13 20.33 -12.44
CA CYS A 80 17.13 19.44 -13.04
C CYS A 80 17.60 17.98 -12.94
N GLY A 81 17.02 17.04 -13.69
CA GLY A 81 17.45 15.64 -13.65
C GLY A 81 18.89 15.39 -14.12
N SER A 82 19.32 16.04 -15.22
CA SER A 82 20.58 15.74 -15.92
C SER A 82 21.42 16.98 -16.31
N GLY A 83 20.89 18.20 -16.13
CA GLY A 83 21.56 19.47 -16.45
C GLY A 83 20.97 20.26 -17.64
N ALA A 84 20.29 19.60 -18.60
CA ALA A 84 19.79 20.28 -19.80
C ALA A 84 18.61 21.23 -19.52
N ARG A 85 17.61 20.78 -18.73
CA ARG A 85 16.42 21.60 -18.40
C ARG A 85 16.76 22.81 -17.53
N SER A 86 17.75 22.70 -16.66
CA SER A 86 18.20 23.81 -15.80
C SER A 86 18.91 24.91 -16.59
N LEU A 87 19.62 24.57 -17.68
CA LEU A 87 20.19 25.58 -18.58
C LEU A 87 19.11 26.38 -19.33
N LEU A 88 18.09 25.70 -19.85
CA LEU A 88 16.95 26.35 -20.48
C LEU A 88 16.14 27.20 -19.49
N ALA A 89 16.05 26.75 -18.24
CA ALA A 89 15.45 27.52 -17.16
C ALA A 89 16.24 28.81 -16.86
N CYS A 90 17.59 28.74 -16.85
CA CYS A 90 18.44 29.92 -16.72
C CYS A 90 18.19 30.93 -17.86
N GLU A 91 18.07 30.46 -19.11
CA GLU A 91 17.76 31.36 -20.24
C GLU A 91 16.45 32.13 -20.03
N SER A 92 15.40 31.44 -19.61
CA SER A 92 14.10 32.07 -19.36
C SER A 92 14.14 33.05 -18.17
N LEU A 93 14.84 32.73 -17.08
CA LEU A 93 14.99 33.66 -15.97
C LEU A 93 15.83 34.89 -16.35
N ARG A 94 16.84 34.74 -17.22
CA ARG A 94 17.61 35.88 -17.75
C ARG A 94 16.71 36.83 -18.54
N GLN A 95 15.80 36.31 -19.35
CA GLN A 95 14.82 37.12 -20.09
C GLN A 95 13.86 37.88 -19.16
N LEU A 96 13.59 37.34 -17.97
CA LEU A 96 12.83 38.02 -16.92
C LEU A 96 13.66 39.04 -16.13
N GLY A 97 14.97 39.15 -16.37
CA GLY A 97 15.86 40.12 -15.74
C GLY A 97 16.64 39.61 -14.53
N TYR A 98 16.68 38.30 -14.27
CA TYR A 98 17.59 37.75 -13.26
C TYR A 98 19.03 37.73 -13.78
N GLU A 99 19.97 38.21 -12.97
CA GLU A 99 21.35 38.42 -13.41
C GLU A 99 22.30 37.29 -12.95
N GLN A 100 22.13 36.81 -11.71
CA GLN A 100 23.01 35.81 -11.09
C GLN A 100 22.39 34.41 -11.20
N LEU A 101 22.67 33.75 -12.33
CA LEU A 101 22.07 32.46 -12.69
C LEU A 101 23.17 31.42 -12.94
N ARG A 102 23.11 30.31 -12.20
CA ARG A 102 24.03 29.16 -12.38
C ARG A 102 23.25 27.88 -12.54
N SER A 103 23.75 26.97 -13.37
CA SER A 103 23.15 25.64 -13.57
C SER A 103 24.01 24.58 -12.92
N VAL A 104 23.40 23.63 -12.21
CA VAL A 104 24.10 22.49 -11.62
C VAL A 104 24.38 21.44 -12.69
N ARG A 105 25.67 21.24 -13.00
CA ARG A 105 26.13 20.28 -14.00
C ARG A 105 25.78 18.86 -13.60
N GLY A 106 25.22 18.09 -14.53
CA GLY A 106 24.80 16.70 -14.28
C GLY A 106 23.52 16.55 -13.46
N GLY A 107 22.94 17.66 -12.99
CA GLY A 107 21.64 17.67 -12.32
C GLY A 107 21.59 16.88 -11.00
N PHE A 108 20.40 16.45 -10.63
CA PHE A 108 20.12 15.69 -9.42
C PHE A 108 20.84 14.33 -9.40
N ARG A 109 21.03 13.70 -10.56
CA ARG A 109 21.82 12.46 -10.66
C ARG A 109 23.26 12.66 -10.18
N ALA A 110 23.93 13.69 -10.69
CA ALA A 110 25.29 14.00 -10.24
C ALA A 110 25.34 14.46 -8.77
N TRP A 111 24.28 15.09 -8.28
CA TRP A 111 24.14 15.46 -6.87
C TRP A 111 24.10 14.23 -5.96
N THR A 112 23.27 13.23 -6.31
CA THR A 112 23.18 11.98 -5.55
C THR A 112 24.45 11.14 -5.67
N ASP A 113 25.05 11.07 -6.86
CA ASP A 113 26.29 10.33 -7.11
C ASP A 113 27.47 10.90 -6.31
N ALA A 114 27.48 12.22 -6.08
CA ALA A 114 28.45 12.90 -5.24
C ALA A 114 28.21 12.71 -3.73
N GLY A 115 27.18 11.96 -3.32
CA GLY A 115 26.85 11.71 -1.92
C GLY A 115 26.37 12.96 -1.16
N LEU A 116 25.89 13.98 -1.87
CA LEU A 116 25.43 15.23 -1.26
C LEU A 116 24.04 15.07 -0.62
N PRO A 117 23.73 15.85 0.44
CA PRO A 117 22.49 15.69 1.17
C PRO A 117 21.27 16.01 0.31
N TRP A 118 20.25 15.16 0.41
CA TRP A 118 18.95 15.31 -0.23
C TRP A 118 17.88 14.69 0.68
N ALA A 119 16.63 15.12 0.53
CA ALA A 119 15.50 14.68 1.34
C ALA A 119 14.24 14.55 0.50
N LEU A 120 13.29 13.74 0.94
CA LEU A 120 11.93 13.77 0.38
C LEU A 120 11.24 15.06 0.80
N PRO A 121 10.40 15.67 -0.06
CA PRO A 121 9.63 16.84 0.32
C PRO A 121 8.78 16.53 1.57
N GLU A 122 8.86 17.40 2.58
CA GLU A 122 7.95 17.34 3.72
C GLU A 122 6.51 17.52 3.22
N SER A 123 5.58 16.72 3.74
CA SER A 123 4.17 16.85 3.41
C SER A 123 3.58 18.00 4.23
N ASP A 124 2.69 18.82 3.68
CA ASP A 124 1.98 19.84 4.47
C ASP A 124 0.99 19.22 5.49
N ASP A 125 0.79 17.90 5.45
CA ASP A 125 -0.02 17.15 6.39
C ASP A 125 0.83 16.69 7.61
N PRO A 126 0.58 17.23 8.81
CA PRO A 126 1.34 16.91 10.02
C PRO A 126 1.28 15.42 10.42
N ALA A 127 0.18 14.72 10.11
CA ALA A 127 0.02 13.30 10.44
C ALA A 127 0.93 12.41 9.57
N LEU A 128 1.08 12.78 8.30
CA LEU A 128 2.05 12.20 7.36
C LEU A 128 3.49 12.35 7.85
N ASN A 129 3.81 13.45 8.54
CA ASN A 129 5.17 13.79 8.93
C ASN A 129 5.67 13.13 10.23
N ALA A 130 4.80 12.84 11.21
CA ALA A 130 5.26 12.28 12.48
C ALA A 130 5.09 10.75 12.55
N ARG A 131 3.89 10.24 12.22
CA ARG A 131 3.56 8.81 12.39
C ARG A 131 4.09 7.96 11.25
N TYR A 132 3.95 8.43 10.01
CA TYR A 132 4.26 7.66 8.81
C TYR A 132 5.62 7.97 8.18
N ALA A 133 6.44 8.82 8.80
CA ALA A 133 7.73 9.27 8.26
C ALA A 133 8.60 8.13 7.69
N ARG A 134 8.74 7.03 8.44
CA ARG A 134 9.55 5.87 8.02
C ARG A 134 8.93 5.10 6.86
N GLN A 135 7.61 5.06 6.76
CA GLN A 135 6.90 4.39 5.68
C GLN A 135 6.95 5.23 4.39
N VAL A 136 6.78 6.54 4.52
CA VAL A 136 6.87 7.52 3.42
C VAL A 136 8.28 7.59 2.83
N GLN A 137 9.33 7.27 3.61
CA GLN A 137 10.70 7.20 3.12
C GLN A 137 10.95 6.08 2.09
N LEU A 138 10.09 5.06 2.03
CA LEU A 138 10.20 3.99 1.05
C LEU A 138 9.76 4.51 -0.33
N PRO A 139 10.61 4.50 -1.37
CA PRO A 139 10.27 5.02 -2.69
C PRO A 139 9.01 4.40 -3.30
N GLU A 140 8.75 3.12 -3.02
CA GLU A 140 7.57 2.39 -3.49
C GLU A 140 6.26 2.86 -2.86
N ILE A 141 6.33 3.48 -1.68
CA ILE A 141 5.17 4.02 -0.97
C ILE A 141 5.12 5.54 -1.18
N GLY A 142 6.12 6.27 -0.69
CA GLY A 142 6.17 7.72 -0.77
C GLY A 142 4.96 8.42 -0.11
N PRO A 143 4.86 9.75 -0.24
CA PRO A 143 3.69 10.49 0.25
C PRO A 143 2.40 10.07 -0.46
N GLU A 144 2.48 9.75 -1.74
CA GLU A 144 1.28 9.40 -2.53
C GLU A 144 0.71 8.04 -2.17
N GLY A 145 1.56 7.01 -1.98
CA GLY A 145 1.11 5.72 -1.48
C GLY A 145 0.47 5.82 -0.11
N GLN A 146 1.02 6.66 0.77
CA GLN A 146 0.40 6.91 2.08
C GLN A 146 -0.98 7.59 1.96
N ARG A 147 -1.17 8.53 1.01
CA ARG A 147 -2.50 9.12 0.74
C ARG A 147 -3.48 8.09 0.18
N LYS A 148 -3.02 7.15 -0.66
CA LYS A 148 -3.87 6.03 -1.11
C LYS A 148 -4.33 5.17 0.06
N LEU A 149 -3.42 4.84 0.99
CA LEU A 149 -3.77 4.11 2.21
C LEU A 149 -4.79 4.88 3.05
N ALA A 150 -4.58 6.17 3.27
CA ALA A 150 -5.49 7.02 4.04
C ALA A 150 -6.90 7.12 3.43
N ARG A 151 -7.07 6.84 2.13
CA ARG A 151 -8.37 6.81 1.45
C ARG A 151 -8.97 5.41 1.34
N ALA A 152 -8.17 4.38 1.56
CA ALA A 152 -8.58 3.00 1.37
C ALA A 152 -9.54 2.50 2.46
N ARG A 153 -10.45 1.62 2.04
CA ARG A 153 -11.44 0.94 2.88
C ARG A 153 -11.23 -0.56 2.77
N VAL A 154 -10.78 -1.17 3.87
CA VAL A 154 -10.51 -2.61 3.94
C VAL A 154 -11.48 -3.26 4.91
N LEU A 155 -12.13 -4.33 4.46
CA LEU A 155 -12.97 -5.16 5.32
C LEU A 155 -12.22 -6.42 5.74
N LEU A 156 -12.20 -6.69 7.04
CA LEU A 156 -11.65 -7.90 7.64
C LEU A 156 -12.80 -8.79 8.12
N VAL A 157 -12.87 -9.99 7.54
CA VAL A 157 -13.76 -11.06 7.98
C VAL A 157 -13.06 -11.85 9.07
N GLY A 158 -13.52 -11.70 10.30
CA GLY A 158 -12.92 -12.27 11.50
C GLY A 158 -11.87 -11.37 12.12
N ALA A 159 -11.96 -11.17 13.44
CA ALA A 159 -10.97 -10.51 14.29
C ALA A 159 -10.13 -11.54 15.09
N GLY A 160 -10.16 -12.81 14.69
CA GLY A 160 -9.45 -13.92 15.32
C GLY A 160 -7.95 -13.96 15.04
N GLY A 161 -7.35 -15.16 15.00
CA GLY A 161 -5.90 -15.32 14.96
C GLY A 161 -5.22 -14.72 13.71
N LEU A 162 -5.90 -14.78 12.56
CA LEU A 162 -5.43 -14.20 11.29
C LEU A 162 -5.77 -12.70 11.20
N GLY A 163 -7.02 -12.36 11.50
CA GLY A 163 -7.51 -10.98 11.43
C GLY A 163 -6.85 -10.05 12.44
N SER A 164 -6.48 -10.54 13.63
CA SER A 164 -5.78 -9.79 14.68
C SER A 164 -4.50 -9.10 14.19
N PRO A 165 -3.45 -9.83 13.76
CA PRO A 165 -2.23 -9.22 13.24
C PRO A 165 -2.50 -8.42 11.96
N ALA A 166 -3.38 -8.88 11.06
CA ALA A 166 -3.71 -8.13 9.85
C ALA A 166 -4.25 -6.73 10.16
N ALA A 167 -5.23 -6.64 11.07
CA ALA A 167 -5.82 -5.37 11.50
C ALA A 167 -4.81 -4.45 12.18
N LEU A 168 -3.97 -4.98 13.07
CA LEU A 168 -2.94 -4.20 13.77
C LEU A 168 -1.97 -3.53 12.79
N TYR A 169 -1.47 -4.29 11.81
CA TYR A 169 -0.51 -3.77 10.83
C TYR A 169 -1.16 -2.81 9.84
N LEU A 170 -2.39 -3.06 9.39
CA LEU A 170 -3.11 -2.14 8.50
C LEU A 170 -3.47 -0.83 9.20
N ALA A 171 -3.88 -0.91 10.47
CA ALA A 171 -4.11 0.28 11.28
C ALA A 171 -2.81 1.07 11.47
N GLY A 172 -1.72 0.40 11.82
CA GLY A 172 -0.39 1.01 11.96
C GLY A 172 0.13 1.63 10.66
N ALA A 173 -0.17 1.02 9.51
CA ALA A 173 0.20 1.52 8.19
C ALA A 173 -0.67 2.71 7.71
N GLY A 174 -1.75 3.04 8.41
CA GLY A 174 -2.61 4.18 8.08
C GLY A 174 -3.65 3.90 7.00
N VAL A 175 -4.17 2.67 6.93
CA VAL A 175 -5.38 2.40 6.13
C VAL A 175 -6.55 3.17 6.71
N GLY A 176 -7.15 4.05 5.90
CA GLY A 176 -8.08 5.08 6.36
C GLY A 176 -9.35 4.55 7.00
N THR A 177 -9.89 3.44 6.49
CA THR A 177 -11.04 2.77 7.11
C THR A 177 -10.83 1.27 7.21
N LEU A 178 -10.96 0.73 8.41
CA LEU A 178 -11.03 -0.71 8.66
C LEU A 178 -12.46 -1.09 9.08
N THR A 179 -13.08 -2.01 8.36
CA THR A 179 -14.38 -2.59 8.71
C THR A 179 -14.17 -3.99 9.27
N LEU A 180 -14.56 -4.22 10.52
CA LEU A 180 -14.40 -5.51 11.19
C LEU A 180 -15.75 -6.23 11.26
N VAL A 181 -15.79 -7.48 10.79
CA VAL A 181 -16.98 -8.33 10.87
C VAL A 181 -16.64 -9.59 11.65
N ASP A 182 -17.19 -9.74 12.85
CA ASP A 182 -17.00 -10.92 13.71
C ASP A 182 -18.21 -11.04 14.63
N ALA A 183 -18.71 -12.26 14.87
CA ALA A 183 -19.88 -12.52 15.71
C ALA A 183 -19.51 -12.99 17.12
N ASP A 184 -18.24 -13.33 17.34
CA ASP A 184 -17.80 -13.99 18.54
C ASP A 184 -17.44 -13.00 19.65
N ARG A 185 -17.31 -13.54 20.86
CA ARG A 185 -16.76 -12.87 22.02
C ARG A 185 -15.30 -13.25 22.24
N VAL A 186 -14.57 -12.40 22.96
CA VAL A 186 -13.20 -12.70 23.38
C VAL A 186 -13.25 -13.82 24.41
N ASP A 187 -12.47 -14.87 24.16
CA ASP A 187 -12.37 -16.05 25.03
C ASP A 187 -10.92 -16.28 25.43
N ARG A 188 -10.70 -16.67 26.69
CA ARG A 188 -9.35 -16.89 27.26
C ARG A 188 -8.55 -17.93 26.48
N SER A 189 -9.19 -19.00 26.01
CA SER A 189 -8.55 -20.06 25.21
C SER A 189 -8.02 -19.56 23.87
N ASN A 190 -8.44 -18.37 23.43
CA ASN A 190 -8.04 -17.77 22.16
C ASN A 190 -6.90 -16.75 22.29
N LEU A 191 -6.63 -16.23 23.49
CA LEU A 191 -5.66 -15.15 23.70
C LEU A 191 -4.21 -15.52 23.32
N HIS A 192 -3.86 -16.81 23.31
CA HIS A 192 -2.53 -17.27 22.88
C HIS A 192 -2.22 -17.00 21.40
N ARG A 193 -3.23 -16.70 20.57
CA ARG A 193 -3.08 -16.43 19.14
C ARG A 193 -3.82 -15.18 18.64
N GLN A 194 -4.79 -14.67 19.40
CA GLN A 194 -5.58 -13.49 19.03
C GLN A 194 -5.02 -12.23 19.70
N VAL A 195 -3.85 -11.78 19.22
CA VAL A 195 -3.04 -10.71 19.83
C VAL A 195 -3.67 -9.31 19.78
N LEU A 196 -4.83 -9.16 19.13
CA LEU A 196 -5.61 -7.93 19.16
C LEU A 196 -6.42 -7.78 20.46
N HIS A 197 -6.62 -8.87 21.19
CA HIS A 197 -7.39 -8.94 22.42
C HIS A 197 -6.49 -9.17 23.64
N ASP A 198 -7.04 -8.92 24.83
CA ASP A 198 -6.37 -9.09 26.11
C ASP A 198 -7.34 -9.62 27.18
N ASP A 199 -6.83 -9.93 28.37
CA ASP A 199 -7.65 -10.41 29.50
C ASP A 199 -8.70 -9.39 29.97
N ALA A 200 -8.46 -8.08 29.76
CA ALA A 200 -9.46 -7.05 30.06
C ALA A 200 -10.64 -7.07 29.06
N GLY A 201 -10.43 -7.69 27.90
CA GLY A 201 -11.42 -7.86 26.85
C GLY A 201 -12.34 -9.07 27.00
N LEU A 202 -12.11 -9.98 27.96
CA LEU A 202 -12.87 -11.23 28.10
C LEU A 202 -14.38 -11.01 28.11
N ASP A 203 -15.10 -11.91 27.42
CA ASP A 203 -16.56 -11.90 27.20
C ASP A 203 -17.12 -10.70 26.44
N ARG A 204 -16.30 -9.69 26.07
CA ARG A 204 -16.73 -8.60 25.19
C ARG A 204 -16.81 -9.08 23.74
N PRO A 205 -17.68 -8.48 22.91
CA PRO A 205 -17.64 -8.71 21.47
C PRO A 205 -16.22 -8.47 20.94
N LYS A 206 -15.71 -9.39 20.10
CA LYS A 206 -14.37 -9.24 19.50
C LYS A 206 -14.27 -7.95 18.71
N THR A 207 -15.33 -7.56 18.01
CA THR A 207 -15.41 -6.32 17.25
C THR A 207 -15.18 -5.08 18.12
N ASP A 208 -15.78 -5.02 19.30
CA ASP A 208 -15.60 -3.91 20.25
C ASP A 208 -14.18 -3.89 20.84
N SER A 209 -13.69 -5.04 21.30
CA SER A 209 -12.32 -5.16 21.83
C SER A 209 -11.28 -4.74 20.78
N ALA A 210 -11.48 -5.19 19.54
CA ALA A 210 -10.64 -4.83 18.41
C ALA A 210 -10.69 -3.33 18.10
N ARG A 211 -11.89 -2.73 18.02
CA ARG A 211 -12.05 -1.30 17.75
C ARG A 211 -11.28 -0.45 18.76
N ASP A 212 -11.46 -0.73 20.05
CA ASP A 212 -10.84 0.06 21.10
C ASP A 212 -9.30 -0.04 21.02
N ARG A 213 -8.78 -1.25 20.75
CA ARG A 213 -7.34 -1.47 20.59
C ARG A 213 -6.77 -0.77 19.35
N LEU A 214 -7.45 -0.83 18.22
CA LEU A 214 -7.00 -0.20 16.97
C LEU A 214 -7.08 1.32 17.05
N ALA A 215 -8.14 1.87 17.65
CA ALA A 215 -8.28 3.32 17.87
C ALA A 215 -7.19 3.86 18.82
N ALA A 216 -6.80 3.08 19.84
CA ALA A 216 -5.68 3.42 20.70
C ALA A 216 -4.32 3.35 19.97
N LEU A 217 -4.17 2.40 19.03
CA LEU A 217 -2.95 2.28 18.22
C LEU A 217 -2.80 3.44 17.23
N ASN A 218 -3.87 3.76 16.52
CA ASN A 218 -3.91 4.81 15.53
C ASN A 218 -5.25 5.55 15.58
N PRO A 219 -5.32 6.75 16.17
CA PRO A 219 -6.56 7.52 16.29
C PRO A 219 -6.97 8.22 14.98
N ASP A 220 -6.11 8.25 13.97
CA ASP A 220 -6.33 9.00 12.72
C ASP A 220 -7.18 8.22 11.69
N ILE A 221 -7.47 6.94 11.96
CA ILE A 221 -8.23 6.05 11.06
C ILE A 221 -9.64 5.80 11.59
N HIS A 222 -10.54 5.43 10.69
CA HIS A 222 -11.92 5.08 11.01
C HIS A 222 -12.05 3.57 11.18
N ILE A 223 -12.60 3.15 12.33
CA ILE A 223 -12.91 1.74 12.58
C ILE A 223 -14.43 1.55 12.57
N ARG A 224 -14.92 0.70 11.67
CA ARG A 224 -16.31 0.26 11.60
C ARG A 224 -16.41 -1.17 12.10
N THR A 225 -17.51 -1.49 12.77
CA THR A 225 -17.71 -2.81 13.38
C THR A 225 -19.09 -3.34 13.06
N HIS A 226 -19.16 -4.64 12.79
CA HIS A 226 -20.39 -5.39 12.61
C HIS A 226 -20.31 -6.66 13.43
N GLU A 227 -20.96 -6.66 14.60
CA GLU A 227 -21.13 -7.84 15.44
C GLU A 227 -22.20 -8.77 14.82
N THR A 228 -21.84 -9.44 13.73
CA THR A 228 -22.76 -10.33 13.00
C THR A 228 -21.99 -11.47 12.35
N ARG A 229 -22.66 -12.62 12.25
CA ARG A 229 -22.18 -13.71 11.39
C ARG A 229 -22.42 -13.32 9.93
N LEU A 230 -21.46 -13.63 9.06
CA LEU A 230 -21.66 -13.50 7.62
C LEU A 230 -22.61 -14.57 7.12
N THR A 231 -23.55 -14.15 6.28
CA THR A 231 -24.56 -15.01 5.67
C THR A 231 -24.77 -14.55 4.23
N ARG A 232 -25.39 -15.40 3.41
CA ARG A 232 -25.80 -15.02 2.04
C ARG A 232 -26.72 -13.79 1.99
N HIS A 233 -27.40 -13.48 3.08
CA HIS A 233 -28.37 -12.39 3.15
C HIS A 233 -27.74 -11.02 3.45
N ASN A 234 -26.59 -11.00 4.13
CA ASN A 234 -25.94 -9.74 4.54
C ASN A 234 -24.61 -9.46 3.82
N ILE A 235 -23.99 -10.48 3.21
CA ILE A 235 -22.61 -10.35 2.70
C ILE A 235 -22.46 -9.25 1.64
N GLU A 236 -23.37 -9.16 0.68
CA GLU A 236 -23.29 -8.14 -0.38
C GLU A 236 -23.41 -6.72 0.18
N THR A 237 -24.28 -6.52 1.17
CA THR A 237 -24.44 -5.20 1.82
C THR A 237 -23.20 -4.83 2.62
N LEU A 238 -22.59 -5.79 3.31
CA LEU A 238 -21.38 -5.54 4.11
C LEU A 238 -20.16 -5.26 3.22
N PHE A 239 -20.08 -5.92 2.06
CA PHE A 239 -18.95 -5.79 1.13
C PHE A 239 -19.07 -4.56 0.22
N ALA A 240 -20.27 -3.98 0.11
CA ALA A 240 -20.52 -2.79 -0.69
C ALA A 240 -19.62 -1.62 -0.27
N GLY A 241 -18.92 -1.04 -1.24
CA GLY A 241 -18.04 0.11 -1.01
C GLY A 241 -16.79 -0.22 -0.20
N GLN A 242 -16.32 -1.46 -0.20
CA GLN A 242 -14.97 -1.80 0.25
C GLN A 242 -14.04 -1.84 -0.96
N ASP A 243 -12.78 -1.49 -0.78
CA ASP A 243 -11.78 -1.54 -1.87
C ASP A 243 -11.05 -2.89 -1.90
N LEU A 244 -11.01 -3.59 -0.76
CA LEU A 244 -10.31 -4.85 -0.57
C LEU A 244 -10.91 -5.66 0.57
N ILE A 245 -10.97 -6.98 0.41
CA ILE A 245 -11.46 -7.91 1.44
C ILE A 245 -10.31 -8.78 1.96
N ILE A 246 -10.24 -8.95 3.27
CA ILE A 246 -9.33 -9.87 3.95
C ILE A 246 -10.15 -10.95 4.64
N ASP A 247 -9.92 -12.20 4.26
CA ASP A 247 -10.50 -13.36 4.91
C ASP A 247 -9.58 -13.88 6.01
N GLY A 248 -9.91 -13.52 7.26
CA GLY A 248 -9.30 -14.04 8.47
C GLY A 248 -10.16 -15.10 9.18
N SER A 249 -11.14 -15.68 8.47
CA SER A 249 -12.01 -16.71 9.04
C SER A 249 -11.28 -18.04 9.23
N ASP A 250 -11.81 -18.87 10.13
CA ASP A 250 -11.22 -20.14 10.54
C ASP A 250 -12.08 -21.36 10.16
N ASN A 251 -13.12 -21.15 9.36
CA ASN A 251 -14.04 -22.21 8.94
C ASN A 251 -14.28 -22.18 7.41
N PHE A 252 -14.45 -23.36 6.82
CA PHE A 252 -14.64 -23.47 5.37
C PHE A 252 -15.90 -22.74 4.85
N PRO A 253 -17.09 -22.86 5.47
CA PRO A 253 -18.29 -22.17 5.00
C PRO A 253 -18.08 -20.68 4.72
N THR A 254 -17.44 -19.97 5.66
CA THR A 254 -17.17 -18.54 5.51
C THR A 254 -16.19 -18.27 4.37
N ARG A 255 -15.11 -19.05 4.24
CA ARG A 255 -14.12 -18.88 3.15
C ARG A 255 -14.77 -18.98 1.77
N TYR A 256 -15.61 -19.99 1.55
CA TYR A 256 -16.30 -20.15 0.28
C TYR A 256 -17.29 -19.01 0.04
N LEU A 257 -18.11 -18.68 1.05
CA LEU A 257 -19.07 -17.58 0.94
C LEU A 257 -18.39 -16.24 0.60
N VAL A 258 -17.26 -15.94 1.24
CA VAL A 258 -16.45 -14.74 0.99
C VAL A 258 -15.85 -14.76 -0.40
N ASN A 259 -15.28 -15.89 -0.84
CA ASN A 259 -14.79 -16.05 -2.21
C ASN A 259 -15.88 -15.75 -3.24
N ASP A 260 -17.03 -16.39 -3.09
CA ASP A 260 -18.12 -16.31 -4.06
C ASP A 260 -18.66 -14.87 -4.14
N ALA A 261 -18.80 -14.20 -2.99
CA ALA A 261 -19.20 -12.80 -2.97
C ALA A 261 -18.17 -11.88 -3.60
N CYS A 262 -16.88 -12.09 -3.36
CA CYS A 262 -15.82 -11.30 -4.00
C CYS A 262 -15.81 -11.46 -5.52
N GLN A 263 -15.99 -12.68 -6.04
CA GLN A 263 -16.10 -12.90 -7.49
C GLN A 263 -17.34 -12.20 -8.07
N LYS A 264 -18.50 -12.35 -7.43
CA LYS A 264 -19.75 -11.71 -7.86
C LYS A 264 -19.65 -10.17 -7.89
N LEU A 265 -19.04 -9.58 -6.86
CA LEU A 265 -18.99 -8.13 -6.66
C LEU A 265 -17.79 -7.46 -7.34
N GLY A 266 -16.91 -8.24 -7.96
CA GLY A 266 -15.69 -7.71 -8.56
C GLY A 266 -14.70 -7.17 -7.53
N LEU A 267 -14.60 -7.79 -6.35
CA LEU A 267 -13.73 -7.38 -5.26
C LEU A 267 -12.50 -8.29 -5.16
N THR A 268 -11.34 -7.68 -4.87
CA THR A 268 -10.11 -8.42 -4.58
C THR A 268 -10.17 -9.02 -3.17
N LEU A 269 -9.81 -10.29 -3.07
CA LEU A 269 -9.79 -11.06 -1.83
C LEU A 269 -8.35 -11.49 -1.49
N ILE A 270 -7.95 -11.26 -0.25
CA ILE A 270 -6.74 -11.86 0.34
C ILE A 270 -7.19 -12.90 1.36
N SER A 271 -7.05 -14.18 1.04
CA SER A 271 -7.45 -15.25 1.94
C SER A 271 -6.23 -16.02 2.42
N ALA A 272 -6.23 -16.31 3.72
CA ALA A 272 -5.22 -17.14 4.36
C ALA A 272 -5.88 -18.21 5.21
N ALA A 273 -5.28 -19.40 5.25
CA ALA A 273 -5.75 -20.54 6.04
C ALA A 273 -4.60 -21.08 6.89
N VAL A 274 -4.92 -21.65 8.06
CA VAL A 274 -3.92 -22.24 8.95
C VAL A 274 -4.43 -23.53 9.56
N GLN A 275 -3.51 -24.46 9.83
CA GLN A 275 -3.79 -25.70 10.55
C GLN A 275 -2.50 -26.21 11.21
N GLY A 276 -2.52 -26.45 12.53
CA GLY A 276 -1.35 -26.93 13.25
C GLY A 276 -0.13 -26.02 13.10
N PHE A 277 0.85 -26.46 12.30
CA PHE A 277 2.11 -25.76 12.00
C PHE A 277 2.20 -25.26 10.55
N GLU A 278 1.10 -25.32 9.80
CA GLU A 278 1.06 -24.96 8.39
C GLU A 278 0.13 -23.77 8.14
N GLY A 279 0.56 -22.90 7.24
CA GLY A 279 -0.20 -21.74 6.79
C GLY A 279 -0.23 -21.66 5.27
N GLN A 280 -1.29 -21.09 4.72
CA GLN A 280 -1.48 -20.87 3.29
C GLN A 280 -2.00 -19.47 3.05
N LEU A 281 -1.61 -18.84 1.94
CA LEU A 281 -2.12 -17.51 1.57
C LEU A 281 -2.09 -17.32 0.06
N SER A 282 -3.13 -16.67 -0.47
CA SER A 282 -3.21 -16.24 -1.86
C SER A 282 -4.02 -14.94 -2.01
N VAL A 283 -3.86 -14.29 -3.16
CA VAL A 283 -4.65 -13.14 -3.59
C VAL A 283 -5.52 -13.58 -4.78
N PHE A 284 -6.83 -13.45 -4.61
CA PHE A 284 -7.83 -13.79 -5.62
C PHE A 284 -8.43 -12.48 -6.16
N GLU A 285 -8.29 -12.27 -7.46
CA GLU A 285 -8.84 -11.11 -8.16
C GLU A 285 -9.93 -11.54 -9.14
N PRO A 286 -10.92 -10.67 -9.42
CA PRO A 286 -11.91 -10.93 -10.46
C PRO A 286 -11.25 -11.24 -11.81
N GLY A 287 -11.73 -12.29 -12.47
CA GLY A 287 -11.19 -12.78 -13.75
C GLY A 287 -9.92 -13.64 -13.64
N GLY A 288 -9.30 -13.73 -12.46
CA GLY A 288 -8.21 -14.67 -12.16
C GLY A 288 -8.70 -16.02 -11.65
N PRO A 289 -7.80 -16.95 -11.25
CA PRO A 289 -8.20 -18.12 -10.47
C PRO A 289 -8.84 -17.66 -9.16
N CYS A 290 -9.95 -18.29 -8.77
CA CYS A 290 -10.60 -18.06 -7.48
C CYS A 290 -10.29 -19.21 -6.49
N TYR A 291 -10.79 -19.11 -5.26
CA TYR A 291 -10.61 -20.15 -4.24
C TYR A 291 -11.16 -21.51 -4.71
N ARG A 292 -12.28 -21.50 -5.44
CA ARG A 292 -12.89 -22.73 -5.99
C ARG A 292 -12.05 -23.39 -7.07
N CYS A 293 -11.19 -22.66 -7.78
CA CYS A 293 -10.24 -23.29 -8.71
C CYS A 293 -9.17 -24.13 -7.98
N LEU A 294 -8.94 -23.87 -6.70
CA LEU A 294 -8.05 -24.70 -5.85
C LEU A 294 -8.82 -25.82 -5.16
N PHE A 295 -9.97 -25.48 -4.61
CA PHE A 295 -10.81 -26.37 -3.82
C PHE A 295 -12.24 -26.25 -4.34
N ALA A 296 -12.62 -27.11 -5.29
CA ALA A 296 -13.90 -26.99 -6.01
C ALA A 296 -15.11 -27.00 -5.06
N GLU A 297 -15.08 -27.92 -4.09
CA GLU A 297 -16.16 -28.14 -3.13
C GLU A 297 -15.62 -28.14 -1.69
N PRO A 298 -16.43 -27.63 -0.74
CA PRO A 298 -16.09 -27.69 0.67
C PRO A 298 -15.89 -29.16 1.11
N PRO A 299 -14.90 -29.44 1.97
CA PRO A 299 -14.80 -30.76 2.58
C PRO A 299 -16.05 -31.05 3.43
N PRO A 300 -16.43 -32.33 3.57
CA PRO A 300 -17.48 -32.74 4.51
C PRO A 300 -17.17 -32.23 5.93
N PRO A 301 -18.18 -31.79 6.71
CA PRO A 301 -17.96 -31.23 8.05
C PRO A 301 -17.14 -32.15 8.98
N GLU A 302 -17.37 -33.46 8.89
CA GLU A 302 -16.68 -34.50 9.66
C GLU A 302 -15.17 -34.57 9.42
N LEU A 303 -14.70 -34.13 8.24
CA LEU A 303 -13.30 -34.17 7.82
C LEU A 303 -12.60 -32.81 7.97
N ALA A 304 -13.30 -31.82 8.53
CA ALA A 304 -12.90 -30.42 8.50
C ALA A 304 -12.94 -29.76 9.89
N PRO A 305 -12.19 -30.29 10.88
CA PRO A 305 -12.17 -29.71 12.22
C PRO A 305 -11.65 -28.27 12.16
N SER A 306 -12.25 -27.39 12.96
CA SER A 306 -11.81 -26.02 13.14
C SER A 306 -10.41 -25.95 13.76
N CYS A 307 -9.76 -24.79 13.68
CA CYS A 307 -8.49 -24.55 14.38
C CYS A 307 -8.59 -24.78 15.90
N ALA A 308 -9.77 -24.56 16.48
CA ALA A 308 -10.02 -24.82 17.90
C ALA A 308 -10.03 -26.31 18.24
N GLU A 309 -10.47 -27.16 17.30
CA GLU A 309 -10.58 -28.61 17.47
C GLU A 309 -9.27 -29.33 17.13
N ALA A 310 -8.59 -28.91 16.06
CA ALA A 310 -7.33 -29.52 15.61
C ALA A 310 -6.08 -28.98 16.34
N GLY A 311 -6.20 -27.80 16.96
CA GLY A 311 -5.09 -27.05 17.53
C GLY A 311 -4.26 -26.28 16.49
N VAL A 312 -3.66 -25.17 16.92
CA VAL A 312 -2.84 -24.30 16.06
C VAL A 312 -1.72 -23.63 16.86
N ALA A 313 -0.50 -23.62 16.31
CA ALA A 313 0.60 -22.87 16.88
C ALA A 313 0.36 -21.37 16.60
N GLY A 314 0.18 -20.55 17.65
CA GLY A 314 -0.28 -19.16 17.52
C GLY A 314 0.55 -18.25 16.61
N MET A 315 1.84 -18.55 16.44
CA MET A 315 2.73 -17.83 15.53
C MET A 315 2.36 -18.04 14.06
N VAL A 316 1.74 -19.15 13.68
CA VAL A 316 1.36 -19.46 12.30
C VAL A 316 0.30 -18.47 11.78
N PRO A 317 -0.86 -18.30 12.43
CA PRO A 317 -1.79 -17.25 12.03
C PRO A 317 -1.21 -15.85 12.21
N GLY A 318 -0.30 -15.65 13.18
CA GLY A 318 0.51 -14.45 13.30
C GLY A 318 1.23 -14.08 11.99
N VAL A 319 2.08 -14.98 11.49
CA VAL A 319 2.85 -14.78 10.25
C VAL A 319 1.90 -14.62 9.05
N MET A 320 0.89 -15.48 8.92
CA MET A 320 -0.03 -15.42 7.79
C MET A 320 -0.83 -14.10 7.77
N GLY A 321 -1.33 -13.62 8.91
CA GLY A 321 -2.07 -12.35 8.94
C GLY A 321 -1.19 -11.12 8.71
N VAL A 322 0.08 -11.13 9.11
CA VAL A 322 1.04 -10.08 8.70
C VAL A 322 1.25 -10.10 7.19
N LEU A 323 1.37 -11.29 6.59
CA LEU A 323 1.46 -11.41 5.13
C LEU A 323 0.17 -10.96 4.44
N GLN A 324 -1.02 -11.17 5.02
CA GLN A 324 -2.27 -10.61 4.49
C GLN A 324 -2.22 -9.08 4.46
N ALA A 325 -1.76 -8.45 5.55
CA ALA A 325 -1.59 -7.00 5.59
C ALA A 325 -0.55 -6.50 4.57
N LEU A 326 0.53 -7.24 4.36
CA LEU A 326 1.54 -6.91 3.36
C LEU A 326 0.99 -7.00 1.92
N GLU A 327 0.23 -8.04 1.60
CA GLU A 327 -0.45 -8.13 0.30
C GLU A 327 -1.44 -6.98 0.10
N ALA A 328 -2.18 -6.61 1.13
CA ALA A 328 -3.09 -5.45 1.09
C ALA A 328 -2.34 -4.15 0.82
N LEU A 329 -1.21 -3.92 1.50
CA LEU A 329 -0.37 -2.75 1.28
C LEU A 329 0.10 -2.65 -0.18
N LYS A 330 0.60 -3.76 -0.75
CA LYS A 330 1.02 -3.85 -2.16
C LYS A 330 -0.11 -3.52 -3.12
N LEU A 331 -1.30 -4.06 -2.89
CA LEU A 331 -2.47 -3.85 -3.75
C LEU A 331 -2.99 -2.41 -3.69
N LEU A 332 -3.12 -1.84 -2.49
CA LEU A 332 -3.67 -0.50 -2.29
C LEU A 332 -2.73 0.61 -2.80
N VAL A 333 -1.42 0.44 -2.59
CA VAL A 333 -0.41 1.43 -3.03
C VAL A 333 -0.05 1.22 -4.50
N GLY A 334 0.03 -0.03 -4.95
CA GLY A 334 0.40 -0.42 -6.32
C GLY A 334 1.89 -0.66 -6.48
N PHE A 335 2.51 -1.47 -5.61
CA PHE A 335 3.94 -1.83 -5.71
C PHE A 335 4.19 -3.32 -5.53
N GLY A 336 5.40 -3.75 -5.91
CA GLY A 336 5.84 -5.14 -5.81
C GLY A 336 5.00 -6.09 -6.65
N GLU A 337 5.03 -7.37 -6.29
CA GLU A 337 4.25 -8.41 -6.97
C GLU A 337 3.26 -9.05 -5.98
N PRO A 338 1.96 -8.70 -6.03
CA PRO A 338 0.94 -9.39 -5.25
C PRO A 338 0.85 -10.88 -5.58
N LEU A 339 0.37 -11.71 -4.66
CA LEU A 339 0.24 -13.17 -4.82
C LEU A 339 -0.90 -13.63 -5.76
N ARG A 340 -1.18 -12.83 -6.79
CA ARG A 340 -2.13 -13.13 -7.86
C ARG A 340 -1.74 -14.41 -8.57
N GLY A 341 -2.64 -15.39 -8.62
CA GLY A 341 -2.40 -16.69 -9.26
C GLY A 341 -1.28 -17.51 -8.62
N ARG A 342 -0.93 -17.21 -7.36
CA ARG A 342 0.12 -17.90 -6.60
C ARG A 342 -0.38 -18.25 -5.21
N LEU A 343 -0.07 -19.47 -4.77
CA LEU A 343 -0.32 -19.92 -3.41
C LEU A 343 1.01 -20.01 -2.68
N ILE A 344 1.17 -19.31 -1.56
CA ILE A 344 2.26 -19.59 -0.63
C ILE A 344 1.81 -20.62 0.39
N ILE A 345 2.71 -21.55 0.72
CA ILE A 345 2.56 -22.55 1.78
C ILE A 345 3.72 -22.36 2.74
N PHE A 346 3.42 -22.08 3.99
CA PHE A 346 4.37 -21.91 5.08
C PHE A 346 4.36 -23.15 5.97
N ASP A 347 5.53 -23.77 6.12
CA ASP A 347 5.76 -24.84 7.11
C ASP A 347 6.60 -24.26 8.26
N ALA A 348 5.95 -24.07 9.41
CA ALA A 348 6.58 -23.49 10.60
C ALA A 348 7.57 -24.43 11.28
N ARG A 349 7.46 -25.75 11.09
CA ARG A 349 8.42 -26.72 11.66
C ARG A 349 9.78 -26.58 11.01
N ARG A 350 9.78 -26.26 9.71
CA ARG A 350 11.00 -26.11 8.90
C ARG A 350 11.37 -24.66 8.62
N SER A 351 10.49 -23.71 8.95
CA SER A 351 10.61 -22.29 8.59
C SER A 351 10.78 -22.09 7.09
N THR A 352 10.03 -22.83 6.28
CA THR A 352 10.13 -22.79 4.81
C THR A 352 8.87 -22.25 4.17
N PHE A 353 9.05 -21.47 3.11
CA PHE A 353 7.98 -21.05 2.21
C PHE A 353 8.10 -21.77 0.88
N ARG A 354 7.00 -22.36 0.42
CA ARG A 354 6.85 -22.92 -0.92
C ARG A 354 5.83 -22.10 -1.68
N GLN A 355 6.10 -21.87 -2.96
CA GLN A 355 5.17 -21.15 -3.83
C GLN A 355 4.70 -22.07 -4.94
N LEU A 356 3.38 -22.16 -5.11
CA LEU A 356 2.74 -22.90 -6.20
C LEU A 356 2.06 -21.92 -7.15
N ARG A 357 2.08 -22.23 -8.45
CA ARG A 357 1.31 -21.49 -9.45
C ARG A 357 -0.08 -22.06 -9.53
N MET A 358 -1.06 -21.17 -9.60
CA MET A 358 -2.47 -21.50 -9.71
C MET A 358 -2.95 -21.15 -11.09
N LYS A 359 -3.81 -21.98 -11.66
CA LYS A 359 -4.48 -21.71 -12.92
C LYS A 359 -5.96 -21.54 -12.65
N ARG A 360 -6.59 -20.63 -13.40
CA ARG A 360 -8.04 -20.59 -13.46
C ARG A 360 -8.51 -21.90 -14.06
N ASP A 361 -9.50 -22.50 -13.41
CA ASP A 361 -10.24 -23.61 -13.98
C ASP A 361 -11.22 -23.04 -15.01
N PRO A 362 -11.12 -23.43 -16.30
CA PRO A 362 -12.01 -22.93 -17.35
C PRO A 362 -13.48 -23.28 -17.11
N ASP A 363 -13.77 -24.31 -16.33
CA ASP A 363 -15.14 -24.77 -16.07
C ASP A 363 -15.69 -24.23 -14.72
N CYS A 364 -14.99 -23.28 -14.09
CA CYS A 364 -15.40 -22.74 -12.80
C CYS A 364 -16.56 -21.73 -12.94
N ALA A 365 -17.77 -22.18 -12.59
CA ALA A 365 -18.99 -21.37 -12.62
C ALA A 365 -18.98 -20.09 -11.76
N TYR A 366 -17.99 -19.88 -10.89
CA TYR A 366 -17.93 -18.73 -9.98
C TYR A 366 -17.00 -17.61 -10.42
N CYS A 367 -15.96 -17.92 -11.19
CA CYS A 367 -15.00 -16.91 -11.66
C CYS A 367 -15.01 -16.73 -13.18
N ASP A 368 -15.90 -17.43 -13.88
CA ASP A 368 -16.13 -17.20 -15.29
C ASP A 368 -16.95 -15.90 -15.50
N PRO A 369 -16.41 -14.88 -16.19
CA PRO A 369 -17.14 -13.65 -16.46
C PRO A 369 -18.31 -13.82 -17.44
N ASP A 370 -18.33 -14.90 -18.23
CA ASP A 370 -19.34 -15.15 -19.26
C ASP A 370 -20.53 -15.98 -18.74
N GLU A 371 -20.41 -16.62 -17.58
CA GLU A 371 -21.46 -17.41 -16.95
C GLU A 371 -22.22 -16.59 -15.87
N PRO A 372 -23.55 -16.75 -15.75
CA PRO A 372 -24.30 -16.11 -14.67
C PRO A 372 -23.88 -16.69 -13.31
N PHE A 373 -23.73 -15.80 -12.31
CA PHE A 373 -23.40 -16.22 -10.95
C PHE A 373 -24.39 -17.28 -10.44
N PRO A 374 -23.93 -18.48 -10.02
CA PRO A 374 -24.79 -19.64 -9.74
C PRO A 374 -25.61 -19.51 -8.45
N GLY A 375 -25.38 -18.45 -7.68
CA GLY A 375 -25.99 -18.23 -6.37
C GLY A 375 -25.06 -18.58 -5.22
N TYR A 376 -25.44 -18.16 -4.01
CA TYR A 376 -24.73 -18.55 -2.80
C TYR A 376 -25.22 -19.92 -2.34
N VAL A 377 -24.28 -20.81 -2.03
CA VAL A 377 -24.58 -22.07 -1.37
C VAL A 377 -25.14 -21.80 0.02
N ASP A 378 -26.23 -22.48 0.39
CA ASP A 378 -26.79 -22.43 1.74
C ASP A 378 -25.98 -23.33 2.68
N TYR A 379 -24.89 -22.77 3.20
CA TYR A 379 -23.96 -23.51 4.06
C TYR A 379 -24.56 -23.89 5.43
N ASP A 380 -25.54 -23.15 5.93
CA ASP A 380 -26.25 -23.51 7.16
C ASP A 380 -27.03 -24.82 6.94
N HIS A 381 -27.63 -24.98 5.75
CA HIS A 381 -28.28 -26.24 5.35
C HIS A 381 -27.27 -27.36 5.09
N PHE A 382 -26.15 -27.06 4.44
CA PHE A 382 -25.09 -28.05 4.15
C PHE A 382 -24.46 -28.63 5.42
N CYS A 383 -24.19 -27.80 6.44
CA CYS A 383 -23.65 -28.25 7.72
C CYS A 383 -24.69 -28.94 8.61
N ALA A 384 -25.99 -28.58 8.51
CA ALA A 384 -27.06 -29.21 9.28
C ALA A 384 -27.43 -30.63 8.81
N GLN A 385 -26.98 -31.05 7.62
CA GLN A 385 -27.25 -32.38 7.05
C GLN A 385 -26.18 -33.45 7.36
N ALA A 386 -25.14 -33.13 8.13
CA ALA A 386 -24.19 -34.15 8.59
C ALA A 386 -24.89 -35.10 9.58
N PRO A 387 -24.98 -36.42 9.32
CA PRO A 387 -25.54 -37.37 10.28
C PRO A 387 -24.64 -37.43 11.53
N ALA A 388 -25.30 -37.53 12.69
CA ALA A 388 -24.66 -37.54 14.02
C ALA A 388 -23.76 -38.76 14.27
#